data_AF-A0A2R7K9R7-F1
#
_entry.id   AF-A0A2R7K9R7-F1
#
_cell.length_a   1.000
_cell.length_b   1.000
_cell.length_c   1.000
_cell.angle_alpha   90.00
_cell.angle_beta   90.00
_cell.angle_gamma   90.00
#
_symmetry.space_group_name_H-M   'P 1'
#
loop_
_entity.id
_entity.type
_entity.pdbx_description
1 polymer ?
#
loop_
_entity_poly.entity_id
_entity_poly.type
_entity_poly.pdbx_seq_one_letter_code
_entity_poly.pdbx_strand_id
1 'polypeptide(L)' 'MQRKLKKEETEPEQLQTEGQEKHLPNEGWHVVQQKEDRVKATKQMKDGVGANDDAGLEKEADVMGRVARG' A
#
# COMPACT_ATOMS: atom_id res chain seq x y z
N MET A 1 20.64 -40.33 -22.89
CA MET A 1 19.54 -39.37 -23.15
C MET A 1 18.41 -39.64 -22.17
N GLN A 2 18.18 -38.74 -21.20
CA GLN A 2 16.90 -38.68 -20.47
C GLN A 2 16.47 -37.22 -20.38
N ARG A 3 15.18 -37.02 -20.67
CA ARG A 3 14.51 -35.73 -20.79
C ARG A 3 14.07 -35.25 -19.40
N LYS A 4 14.22 -33.93 -19.20
CA LYS A 4 13.34 -33.03 -18.45
C LYS A 4 12.99 -33.41 -17.01
N LEU A 5 13.47 -32.60 -16.06
CA LEU A 5 12.62 -32.06 -14.99
C LEU A 5 13.06 -30.62 -14.70
N LYS A 6 12.18 -29.74 -15.15
CA LYS A 6 12.07 -28.29 -14.97
C LYS A 6 12.02 -27.94 -13.48
N LYS A 7 12.88 -27.02 -13.05
CA LYS A 7 12.59 -26.03 -11.99
C LYS A 7 13.47 -24.80 -12.20
N GLU A 8 13.06 -23.98 -13.18
CA GLU A 8 13.27 -22.54 -13.09
C GLU A 8 12.23 -22.05 -12.07
N GLU A 9 12.58 -22.12 -10.79
CA GLU A 9 11.94 -21.29 -9.76
C GLU A 9 12.62 -19.93 -9.84
N THR A 10 12.26 -19.15 -10.85
CA THR A 10 12.40 -17.70 -10.75
C THR A 10 11.41 -17.25 -9.68
N GLU A 11 11.92 -16.95 -8.49
CA GLU A 11 11.20 -16.10 -7.54
C GLU A 11 10.69 -14.86 -8.30
N PRO A 12 9.46 -14.38 -8.05
CA PRO A 12 9.06 -13.10 -8.58
C PRO A 12 9.98 -12.06 -7.97
N GLU A 13 10.95 -11.60 -8.76
CA GLU A 13 11.66 -10.36 -8.52
C GLU A 13 10.59 -9.33 -8.22
N GLN A 14 10.49 -8.93 -6.96
CA GLN A 14 9.66 -7.83 -6.53
C GLN A 14 10.26 -6.60 -7.18
N LEU A 15 9.91 -6.39 -8.44
CA LEU A 15 10.35 -5.31 -9.27
C LEU A 15 9.81 -4.04 -8.61
N GLN A 16 10.63 -3.41 -7.77
CA GLN A 16 10.42 -2.04 -7.32
C GLN A 16 10.45 -1.17 -8.57
N THR A 17 9.28 -0.94 -9.14
CA THR A 17 9.11 -0.08 -10.30
C THR A 17 9.16 1.38 -9.85
N GLU A 18 9.77 2.24 -10.66
CA GLU A 18 9.95 3.70 -10.49
C GLU A 18 8.63 4.52 -10.39
N GLY A 19 7.53 3.88 -9.96
CA GLY A 19 6.23 4.45 -9.67
C GLY A 19 5.86 4.50 -8.19
N GLN A 20 6.44 3.66 -7.32
CA GLN A 20 6.09 3.63 -5.88
C GLN A 20 6.49 4.93 -5.14
N GLU A 21 7.58 5.59 -5.53
CA GLU A 21 8.01 6.85 -4.90
C GLU A 21 6.97 7.97 -5.02
N LYS A 22 6.16 7.96 -6.09
CA LYS A 22 5.07 8.93 -6.27
C LYS A 22 3.90 8.71 -5.30
N HIS A 23 3.83 7.52 -4.72
CA HIS A 23 2.82 7.13 -3.73
C HIS A 23 3.35 7.22 -2.30
N LEU A 24 4.67 7.29 -2.07
CA LEU A 24 5.24 7.46 -0.73
C LEU A 24 4.66 8.66 0.04
N PRO A 25 4.41 9.83 -0.57
CA PRO A 25 3.79 10.94 0.15
C PRO A 25 2.32 10.67 0.52
N ASN A 26 1.61 9.89 -0.29
CA ASN A 26 0.25 9.44 0.01
C ASN A 26 0.26 8.44 1.18
N GLU A 27 1.18 7.47 1.15
CA GLU A 27 1.40 6.50 2.23
C GLU A 27 1.84 7.18 3.53
N GLY A 28 2.69 8.22 3.44
CA GLY A 28 3.08 9.04 4.57
C GLY A 28 1.92 9.78 5.21
N TRP A 29 0.95 10.26 4.41
CA TRP A 29 -0.25 10.91 4.96
C TRP A 29 -1.15 9.93 5.72
N HIS A 30 -1.26 8.67 5.28
CA HIS A 30 -1.98 7.66 6.04
C HIS A 30 -1.37 7.43 7.43
N VAL A 31 -0.04 7.53 7.59
CA VAL A 31 0.62 7.46 8.90
C VAL A 31 0.27 8.66 9.79
N VAL A 32 0.15 9.86 9.20
CA VAL A 32 -0.30 11.06 9.93
C VAL A 32 -1.73 10.87 10.43
N GLN A 33 -2.65 10.43 9.57
CA GLN A 33 -4.06 10.21 9.95
C GLN A 33 -4.20 9.17 11.08
N GLN A 34 -3.38 8.11 11.07
CA GLN A 34 -3.34 7.13 12.16
C GLN A 34 -2.89 7.77 13.48
N LYS A 35 -1.88 8.64 13.45
CA LYS A 35 -1.39 9.37 14.64
C LYS A 35 -2.38 10.42 15.16
N GLU A 36 -3.22 10.97 14.28
CA GLU A 36 -4.30 11.90 14.64
C GLU A 36 -5.53 11.21 15.25
N ASP A 37 -5.52 9.87 15.40
CA ASP A 37 -6.65 9.07 15.91
C ASP A 37 -7.95 9.23 15.07
N ARG A 38 -7.80 9.61 13.80
CA ARG A 38 -8.91 9.78 12.85
C ARG A 38 -9.28 8.47 12.15
N VAL A 39 -8.35 7.51 12.07
CA VAL A 39 -8.50 6.23 11.35
C VAL A 39 -9.11 5.17 12.25
N LYS A 40 -10.42 5.26 12.51
CA LYS A 40 -11.16 4.23 13.26
C LYS A 40 -11.50 3.04 12.37
N ALA A 41 -11.32 1.81 12.85
CA ALA A 41 -11.69 0.64 12.07
C ALA A 41 -13.21 0.63 11.80
N THR A 42 -13.58 0.60 10.53
CA THR A 42 -14.96 0.52 10.03
C THR A 42 -15.26 -0.86 9.47
N LYS A 43 -14.22 -1.61 9.10
CA LYS A 43 -14.29 -2.97 8.58
C LYS A 43 -13.26 -3.86 9.26
N GLN A 44 -13.55 -5.16 9.28
CA GLN A 44 -12.62 -6.18 9.75
C GLN A 44 -12.15 -7.01 8.55
N MET A 45 -10.84 -7.12 8.39
CA MET A 45 -10.22 -7.98 7.39
C MET A 45 -10.19 -9.43 7.87
N LYS A 46 -9.89 -10.34 6.93
CA LYS A 46 -9.52 -11.71 7.29
C LYS A 46 -8.32 -11.62 8.24
N ASP A 47 -8.32 -12.42 9.29
CA ASP A 47 -7.34 -12.38 10.40
C ASP A 47 -7.59 -11.34 11.51
N GLY A 48 -8.74 -10.65 11.48
CA GLY A 48 -9.17 -9.80 12.60
C GLY A 48 -8.54 -8.41 12.64
N VAL A 49 -7.76 -8.06 11.61
CA VAL A 49 -7.17 -6.72 11.47
C VAL A 49 -8.27 -5.71 11.11
N GLY A 50 -8.41 -4.67 11.93
CA GLY A 50 -9.30 -3.55 11.65
C GLY A 50 -8.76 -2.67 10.52
N ALA A 51 -9.59 -2.40 9.53
CA ALA A 51 -9.31 -1.44 8.46
C ALA A 51 -10.33 -0.30 8.49
N ASN A 52 -9.90 0.90 8.14
CA ASN A 52 -10.78 2.00 7.81
C ASN A 52 -10.97 2.05 6.29
N ASP A 53 -12.19 2.25 5.83
CA ASP A 53 -12.54 2.35 4.40
C ASP A 53 -13.24 3.67 4.04
N ASP A 54 -13.02 4.71 4.84
CA ASP A 54 -13.59 6.04 4.64
C ASP A 54 -12.98 6.71 3.41
N ALA A 55 -13.78 6.85 2.35
CA ALA A 55 -13.37 7.47 1.10
C ALA A 55 -12.93 8.94 1.26
N GLY A 56 -13.37 9.63 2.32
CA GLY A 56 -12.93 10.99 2.64
C GLY A 56 -11.48 11.04 3.10
N LEU A 57 -11.06 10.08 3.94
CA LEU A 57 -9.67 9.99 4.40
C LEU A 57 -8.71 9.63 3.27
N GLU A 58 -9.13 8.74 2.36
CA GLU A 58 -8.39 8.39 1.14
C GLU A 58 -8.21 9.60 0.21
N LYS A 59 -9.28 10.38 0.00
CA LYS A 59 -9.20 11.59 -0.82
C LYS A 59 -8.27 12.63 -0.20
N GLU A 60 -8.28 12.77 1.12
CA GLU A 60 -7.37 13.68 1.82
C GLU A 60 -5.91 13.25 1.65
N ALA A 61 -5.62 11.95 1.76
CA ALA A 61 -4.30 11.40 1.49
C ALA A 61 -3.83 11.69 0.07
N ASP A 62 -4.70 11.53 -0.94
CA ASP A 62 -4.34 11.83 -2.33
C ASP A 62 -4.02 13.33 -2.52
N VAL A 63 -4.82 14.22 -1.92
CA VAL A 63 -4.56 15.67 -2.00
C VAL A 63 -3.25 16.03 -1.31
N MET A 64 -3.03 15.57 -0.08
CA MET A 64 -1.82 15.89 0.68
C MET A 64 -0.58 15.25 0.06
N GLY A 65 -0.70 14.04 -0.47
CA GLY A 65 0.35 13.36 -1.22
C GLY A 65 0.71 14.12 -2.51
N ARG A 66 -0.26 14.74 -3.20
CA ARG A 66 0.02 15.62 -4.34
C ARG A 66 0.73 16.91 -3.91
N VAL A 67 0.28 17.53 -2.82
CA VAL A 67 0.90 18.75 -2.27
C VAL A 67 2.35 18.49 -1.87
N ALA A 68 2.64 17.38 -1.19
CA ALA A 68 3.98 17.05 -0.69
C ALA A 68 4.99 16.67 -1.79
N ARG A 69 4.54 16.42 -3.02
CA ARG A 69 5.41 16.14 -4.18
C ARG A 69 5.83 17.39 -4.95
N GLY A 70 5.19 18.53 -4.72
CA GLY A 70 5.46 19.82 -5.37
C GLY A 70 6.40 20.69 -4.55
#